data_AF-A0A1M5UZI1-F1
#
_entry.id   AF-A0A1M5UZI1-F1
#
_cell.length_a   1.000
_cell.length_b   1.000
_cell.length_c   1.000
_cell.angle_alpha   90.00
_cell.angle_beta   90.00
_cell.angle_gamma   90.00
#
_symmetry.space_group_name_H-M   'P 1'
#
loop_
_entity.id
_entity.type
_entity.pdbx_description
1 polymer ?
#
loop_
_entity_poly.entity_id
_entity_poly.type
_entity_poly.pdbx_seq_one_letter_code
_entity_poly.pdbx_strand_id
1 'polypeptide(L)' 'MEEFVHSENLKLHRKMLAETTDEQKRQTLLKLLSDEEAKDAQPSKKGQS' A
#
# COMPACT_ATOMS: atom_id res chain seq x y z
N MET A 1 3.05 9.20 12.11
CA MET A 1 3.16 7.74 12.30
C MET A 1 2.47 7.01 11.16
N GLU A 2 1.22 7.37 10.83
CA GLU A 2 0.47 6.76 9.72
C GLU A 2 1.13 6.96 8.35
N GLU A 3 1.65 8.15 8.04
CA GLU A 3 2.40 8.39 6.78
C GLU A 3 3.65 7.52 6.67
N PHE A 4 4.37 7.33 7.79
CA PHE A 4 5.54 6.46 7.83
C PHE A 4 5.14 5.01 7.59
N VAL A 5 4.12 4.51 8.29
CA VAL A 5 3.58 3.15 8.11
C VAL A 5 3.10 2.93 6.68
N HIS A 6 2.39 3.90 6.10
CA HIS A 6 1.93 3.86 4.73
C HIS A 6 3.11 3.75 3.74
N SER A 7 4.12 4.60 3.89
CA SER A 7 5.31 4.58 3.04
C SER A 7 6.10 3.26 3.15
N GLU A 8 6.19 2.68 4.35
CA GLU A 8 6.87 1.41 4.57
C GLU A 8 6.06 0.23 4.02
N ASN A 9 4.73 0.26 4.14
CA ASN A 9 3.84 -0.74 3.55
C ASN A 9 3.98 -0.78 2.02
N LEU A 10 4.00 0.39 1.36
CA LEU A 10 4.19 0.47 -0.09
C LEU A 10 5.54 -0.13 -0.51
N LYS A 11 6.64 0.21 0.19
CA LYS A 11 7.96 -0.36 -0.10
C LYS A 11 7.97 -1.87 0.09
N LEU A 12 7.40 -2.35 1.20
CA LEU A 12 7.36 -3.78 1.52
C LEU A 12 6.55 -4.55 0.47
N HIS A 13 5.34 -4.10 0.15
CA HIS A 13 4.48 -4.77 -0.83
C HIS A 13 5.09 -4.77 -2.24
N ARG A 14 5.73 -3.67 -2.67
CA ARG A 14 6.46 -3.61 -3.96
C ARG A 14 7.62 -4.59 -3.99
N LYS A 15 8.38 -4.69 -2.90
CA LYS A 15 9.48 -5.66 -2.78
C LYS A 15 8.96 -7.10 -2.87
N MET A 16 7.94 -7.44 -2.08
CA MET A 16 7.32 -8.77 -2.11
C MET A 16 6.74 -9.11 -3.48
N LEU A 17 6.18 -8.13 -4.20
CA LEU A 17 5.64 -8.33 -5.55
C LEU A 17 6.73 -8.68 -6.56
N ALA A 18 7.90 -8.04 -6.46
CA ALA A 18 9.04 -8.32 -7.31
C ALA A 18 9.67 -9.70 -7.04
N GLU A 19 9.63 -10.14 -5.78
CA GLU A 19 10.21 -11.43 -5.35
C GLU A 19 9.25 -12.61 -5.52
N THR A 20 7.94 -12.38 -5.63
CA THR A 20 6.96 -13.47 -5.69
C THR A 20 6.78 -14.06 -7.09
N THR A 21 6.88 -15.39 -7.17
CA THR A 21 6.55 -16.20 -8.35
C THR A 21 5.16 -16.83 -8.26
N ASP A 22 4.49 -16.68 -7.11
CA ASP A 22 3.14 -17.20 -6.84
C ASP A 22 2.11 -16.19 -7.35
N GLU A 23 1.28 -16.62 -8.31
CA GLU A 23 0.30 -15.76 -8.96
C GLU A 23 -0.82 -15.32 -8.03
N GLN A 24 -1.25 -16.19 -7.10
CA GLN A 24 -2.29 -15.85 -6.13
C GLN A 24 -1.79 -14.81 -5.12
N LYS A 25 -0.54 -14.94 -4.67
CA LYS A 25 0.11 -13.92 -3.84
C LYS A 25 0.32 -12.62 -4.61
N ARG A 26 0.71 -12.69 -5.88
CA ARG A 26 0.85 -11.52 -6.76
C ARG A 26 -0.46 -10.73 -6.85
N GLN A 27 -1.60 -11.39 -7.10
CA GLN A 27 -2.91 -10.72 -7.13
C GLN A 27 -3.26 -10.05 -5.80
N THR A 28 -2.95 -10.72 -4.69
CA THR A 28 -3.18 -10.17 -3.34
C THR A 28 -2.33 -8.93 -3.10
N LEU A 29 -1.05 -8.96 -3.46
CA LEU A 29 -0.13 -7.83 -3.30
C LEU A 29 -0.52 -6.64 -4.19
N LEU A 30 -0.99 -6.87 -5.41
CA LEU A 30 -1.50 -5.82 -6.29
C LEU A 30 -2.72 -5.11 -5.70
N LYS A 31 -3.64 -5.88 -5.10
CA LYS A 31 -4.80 -5.33 -4.40
C LYS A 31 -4.37 -4.47 -3.21
N LEU A 32 -3.48 -4.99 -2.36
CA LEU A 32 -2.95 -4.26 -1.20
C LEU A 32 -2.22 -2.97 -1.60
N LEU A 33 -1.46 -3.00 -2.70
CA LEU A 33 -0.82 -1.79 -3.24
C LEU A 33 -1.84 -0.75 -3.69
N SER A 34 -2.88 -1.18 -4.40
CA SER A 34 -3.95 -0.27 -4.86
C SER A 34 -4.69 0.36 -3.68
N ASP A 35 -5.01 -0.44 -2.65
CA ASP A 35 -5.69 0.02 -1.44
C ASP A 35 -4.82 1.01 -0.64
N GLU A 36 -3.51 0.76 -0.55
CA GLU A 36 -2.57 1.69 0.07
C GLU A 36 -2.43 2.98 -0.76
N GLU A 37 -2.18 2.90 -2.07
CA GLU A 37 -2.03 4.08 -2.94
C GLU A 37 -3.28 4.97 -2.95
N ALA A 38 -4.47 4.39 -2.79
CA ALA A 38 -5.72 5.13 -2.64
C ALA A 38 -5.80 5.97 -1.36
N LYS A 39 -5.06 5.60 -0.29
CA LYS A 39 -4.97 6.40 0.95
C LYS A 39 -4.19 7.69 0.75
N ASP A 40 -3.24 7.70 -0.19
CA ASP A 40 -2.48 8.89 -0.59
C ASP A 40 -3.34 9.84 -1.46
N ALA A 41 -4.21 9.27 -2.30
CA ALA A 41 -5.15 10.01 -3.14
C ALA A 41 -6.31 10.67 -2.35
N GLN A 42 -6.57 10.23 -1.12
CA GLN A 42 -7.46 10.95 -0.23
C GLN A 42 -6.66 12.02 0.51
N PRO A 43 -6.93 13.33 0.30
CA PRO A 43 -6.36 14.34 1.17
C PRO A 43 -6.78 13.97 2.58
N SER A 44 -5.79 13.72 3.43
CA SER A 44 -5.97 13.36 4.82
C SER A 44 -6.97 14.34 5.41
N LYS A 45 -8.16 13.84 5.78
CA LYS A 45 -9.13 14.63 6.56
C LYS A 45 -8.56 14.78 7.97
N LYS A 46 -7.51 15.58 8.11
CA LYS A 46 -6.95 16.01 9.37
C LYS A 46 -7.24 17.50 9.50
N GLY A 47 -8.46 17.79 9.97
CA GLY A 47 -8.89 19.15 10.29
C GLY A 47 -10.30 19.49 9.81
N GLN A 48 -11.33 18.80 10.31
CA GLN A 48 -12.67 19.39 10.45
C GLN A 48 -13.54 18.52 11.36
N SER A 49 -13.48 18.78 12.66
CA SER A 49 -14.61 19.01 13.59
C SER A 49 -14.06 19.14 14.99
#